data_AF-A0A1V5MR74-F1
#
_entry.id   AF-A0A1V5MR74-F1
#
_cell.length_a   1.000
_cell.length_b   1.000
_cell.length_c   1.000
_cell.angle_alpha   90.00
_cell.angle_beta   90.00
_cell.angle_gamma   90.00
#
_symmetry.space_group_name_H-M   'P 1'
#
loop_
_entity.id
_entity.type
_entity.pdbx_description
1 polymer ?
#
loop_
_entity_poly.entity_id
_entity_poly.type
_entity_poly.pdbx_seq_one_letter_code
_entity_poly.pdbx_strand_id
1 'polypeptide(L)'
;MKKSGRGFGIYKGINNSADFFKANHFKGPVFNNYDIGGYLIYHLFPENRVFIDNRPEAYSTDFFEKVYNPMLEKETVWQQFDKKYQFNCIYFFRLDETPFGQPFIIKRINDRGTWAPVYVDDAAIILLKRNARNQSLIQQYELPPETFVVTEN
;
A
#
# COMPACT_ATOMS: atom_id res chain seq x y z
N MET A 1 -19.71 -8.66 13.80
CA MET A 1 -18.79 -9.76 14.16
C MET A 1 -18.93 -10.90 13.14
N LYS A 2 -18.07 -10.99 12.12
CA LYS A 2 -18.01 -12.16 11.24
C LYS A 2 -16.99 -13.15 11.82
N LYS A 3 -17.41 -14.42 11.89
CA LYS A 3 -16.66 -15.54 12.47
C LYS A 3 -15.27 -15.63 11.85
N SER A 4 -14.23 -15.46 12.67
CA SER A 4 -12.89 -15.92 12.37
C SER A 4 -12.97 -17.44 12.17
N GLY A 5 -12.77 -17.86 10.91
CA GLY A 5 -12.69 -19.27 10.57
C GLY A 5 -11.38 -19.84 11.09
N ARG A 6 -11.46 -20.76 12.04
CA ARG A 6 -10.37 -21.67 12.39
C ARG A 6 -9.98 -22.44 11.12
N GLY A 7 -8.84 -22.12 10.51
CA GLY A 7 -8.38 -22.75 9.28
C GLY A 7 -6.87 -22.64 9.12
N PHE A 8 -6.26 -23.66 8.51
CA PHE A 8 -4.83 -23.72 8.21
C PHE A 8 -4.49 -22.75 7.06
N GLY A 9 -4.31 -21.46 7.39
CA GLY A 9 -3.43 -20.55 6.62
C GLY A 9 -3.93 -19.99 5.29
N ILE A 10 -5.17 -20.24 4.82
CA ILE A 10 -5.69 -19.58 3.61
C ILE A 10 -7.09 -19.02 3.87
N TYR A 11 -7.17 -17.71 4.00
CA TYR A 11 -8.44 -16.99 4.11
C TYR A 11 -9.07 -16.83 2.71
N LYS A 12 -10.39 -17.06 2.62
CA LYS A 12 -11.13 -16.84 1.37
C LYS A 12 -10.98 -15.37 0.96
N GLY A 13 -10.53 -15.14 -0.28
CA GLY A 13 -10.38 -13.80 -0.84
C GLY A 13 -9.03 -13.14 -0.59
N ILE A 14 -8.04 -13.85 -0.01
CA ILE A 14 -6.71 -13.31 0.27
C ILE A 14 -5.96 -12.77 -0.98
N ASN A 15 -6.32 -13.25 -2.18
CA ASN A 15 -5.74 -12.80 -3.44
C ASN A 15 -6.53 -11.69 -4.15
N ASN A 16 -7.68 -11.27 -3.61
CA ASN A 16 -8.59 -10.35 -4.30
C ASN A 16 -7.93 -9.03 -4.65
N SER A 17 -7.08 -8.50 -3.77
CA SER A 17 -6.37 -7.24 -3.97
C SER A 17 -5.37 -7.32 -5.13
N ALA A 18 -4.59 -8.41 -5.22
CA ALA A 18 -3.69 -8.64 -6.35
C ALA A 18 -4.44 -8.91 -7.66
N ASP A 19 -5.53 -9.67 -7.61
CA ASP A 19 -6.36 -9.95 -8.79
C ASP A 19 -7.02 -8.67 -9.30
N PHE A 20 -7.52 -7.82 -8.41
CA PHE A 20 -8.03 -6.48 -8.74
C PHE A 20 -6.94 -5.60 -9.38
N PHE A 21 -5.72 -5.59 -8.81
CA PHE A 21 -4.60 -4.83 -9.35
C PHE A 21 -4.25 -5.25 -10.78
N LYS A 22 -4.16 -6.57 -11.03
CA LYS A 22 -3.82 -7.13 -12.35
C LYS A 22 -4.94 -6.92 -13.37
N ALA A 23 -6.19 -7.18 -13.00
CA ALA A 23 -7.34 -7.07 -13.89
C ALA A 23 -7.54 -5.64 -14.41
N ASN A 24 -7.18 -4.64 -13.60
CA ASN A 24 -7.26 -3.23 -13.98
C ASN A 24 -5.94 -2.67 -14.52
N HIS A 25 -4.94 -3.53 -14.73
CA HIS A 25 -3.63 -3.17 -15.26
C HIS A 25 -2.97 -1.98 -14.55
N PHE A 26 -3.11 -1.89 -13.23
CA PHE A 26 -2.45 -0.85 -12.44
C PHE A 26 -0.93 -0.92 -12.64
N LYS A 27 -0.29 0.24 -12.66
CA LYS A 27 1.15 0.37 -12.94
C LYS A 27 1.83 1.14 -11.83
N GLY A 28 3.02 0.66 -11.47
CA GLY A 28 3.95 1.33 -10.60
C GLY A 28 4.59 2.58 -11.21
N PRO A 29 5.61 3.14 -10.53
CA PRO A 29 6.34 2.54 -9.40
C PRO A 29 5.47 2.33 -8.16
N VAL A 30 5.53 1.13 -7.56
CA VAL A 30 4.74 0.75 -6.38
C VAL A 30 5.56 1.02 -5.11
N PHE A 31 4.98 1.76 -4.18
CA PHE A 31 5.43 1.81 -2.79
C PHE A 31 4.61 0.82 -1.96
N ASN A 32 5.27 0.03 -1.12
CA ASN A 32 4.61 -0.92 -0.22
C ASN A 32 5.32 -0.94 1.14
N ASN A 33 4.63 -1.43 2.18
CA ASN A 33 5.30 -1.75 3.43
C ASN A 33 5.97 -3.12 3.37
N TYR A 34 6.88 -3.32 4.31
CA TYR A 34 7.68 -4.53 4.49
C TYR A 34 6.83 -5.81 4.46
N ASP A 35 5.74 -5.85 5.21
CA ASP A 35 4.94 -7.07 5.44
C ASP A 35 4.29 -7.65 4.19
N ILE A 36 3.97 -6.81 3.19
CA ILE A 36 3.27 -7.25 1.97
C ILE A 36 4.21 -7.62 0.82
N GLY A 37 5.52 -7.36 0.94
CA GLY A 37 6.41 -7.42 -0.22
C GLY A 37 6.54 -8.79 -0.86
N GLY A 38 6.61 -9.88 -0.07
CA GLY A 38 6.63 -11.25 -0.61
C GLY A 38 5.37 -11.60 -1.41
N TYR A 39 4.20 -11.17 -0.93
CA TYR A 39 2.92 -11.34 -1.62
C TYR A 39 2.90 -10.58 -2.96
N LEU A 40 3.38 -9.33 -2.96
CA LEU A 40 3.45 -8.54 -4.19
C LEU A 40 4.48 -9.08 -5.19
N ILE A 41 5.62 -9.59 -4.73
CA ILE A 41 6.59 -10.27 -5.61
C ILE A 41 5.94 -11.46 -6.30
N TYR A 42 5.26 -12.33 -5.54
CA TYR A 42 4.60 -13.51 -6.09
C TYR A 42 3.55 -13.17 -7.17
N HIS A 43 2.81 -12.08 -6.98
CA HIS A 43 1.70 -11.74 -7.87
C HIS A 43 2.03 -10.76 -8.99
N LEU A 44 3.00 -9.87 -8.80
CA LEU A 44 3.19 -8.70 -9.67
C LEU A 44 4.54 -8.69 -10.40
N PHE A 45 5.49 -9.55 -10.03
CA PHE A 45 6.75 -9.66 -10.74
C PHE A 45 6.57 -10.45 -12.05
N PRO A 46 7.23 -10.04 -13.17
CA PRO A 46 8.20 -8.95 -13.31
C PRO A 46 7.63 -7.56 -13.60
N GLU A 47 6.33 -7.43 -13.87
CA GLU A 47 5.72 -6.20 -14.40
C GLU A 47 5.75 -5.03 -13.42
N ASN A 48 5.59 -5.28 -12.11
CA ASN A 48 5.73 -4.29 -11.06
C ASN A 48 6.67 -4.79 -9.99
N ARG A 49 7.71 -4.00 -9.71
CA ARG A 49 8.65 -4.27 -8.63
C ARG A 49 8.16 -3.61 -7.34
N VAL A 50 8.43 -4.30 -6.23
CA VAL A 50 8.21 -3.80 -4.88
C VAL A 50 9.30 -2.79 -4.50
N PHE A 51 8.98 -1.89 -3.57
CA PHE A 51 9.96 -1.00 -2.96
C PHE A 51 10.79 -1.74 -1.91
N ILE A 52 10.13 -2.61 -1.13
CA ILE A 52 10.71 -3.39 -0.05
C ILE A 52 10.04 -4.77 0.02
N ASP A 53 10.73 -5.79 0.54
CA ASP A 53 10.10 -7.06 0.89
C ASP A 53 10.53 -7.62 2.25
N ASN A 54 9.83 -8.66 2.70
CA ASN A 54 9.90 -9.20 4.05
C ASN A 54 11.10 -10.13 4.31
N ARG A 55 12.16 -10.03 3.50
CA ARG A 55 13.45 -10.71 3.71
C ARG A 55 14.44 -9.74 4.36
N PRO A 56 14.64 -9.77 5.68
CA PRO A 56 15.49 -8.80 6.36
C PRO A 56 16.95 -8.87 5.90
N GLU A 57 17.42 -10.04 5.46
CA GLU A 57 18.76 -10.25 4.91
C GLU A 57 18.98 -9.56 3.55
N ALA A 58 17.91 -9.17 2.85
CA ALA A 58 18.00 -8.47 1.58
C ALA A 58 18.27 -6.96 1.74
N TYR A 59 18.17 -6.42 2.96
CA TYR A 59 18.26 -4.99 3.24
C TYR A 59 19.20 -4.72 4.42
N SER A 60 20.05 -3.70 4.32
CA SER A 60 20.91 -3.31 5.44
C SER A 60 20.11 -2.62 6.54
N THR A 61 20.57 -2.73 7.79
CA THR A 61 20.03 -1.94 8.92
C THR A 61 20.01 -0.44 8.60
N ASP A 62 21.08 0.05 7.96
CA ASP A 62 21.19 1.42 7.47
C ASP A 62 20.04 1.84 6.53
N PHE A 63 19.57 0.93 5.68
CA PHE A 63 18.42 1.22 4.80
C PHE A 63 17.13 1.40 5.61
N PHE A 64 16.88 0.55 6.61
CA PHE A 64 15.71 0.70 7.47
C PHE A 64 15.76 2.00 8.28
N GLU A 65 16.89 2.27 8.93
CA GLU A 65 17.05 3.42 9.84
C GLU A 65 17.12 4.77 9.12
N LYS A 66 17.68 4.81 7.91
CA LYS A 66 17.95 6.07 7.19
C LYS A 66 16.99 6.31 6.02
N VAL A 67 16.30 5.28 5.54
CA VAL A 67 15.41 5.38 4.35
C VAL A 67 13.99 4.93 4.68
N TYR A 68 13.76 3.64 4.91
CA TYR A 68 12.40 3.09 4.94
C TYR A 68 11.58 3.59 6.13
N ASN A 69 12.07 3.47 7.37
CA ASN A 69 11.31 3.95 8.54
C ASN A 69 11.11 5.47 8.50
N PRO A 70 12.14 6.29 8.20
CA PRO A 70 11.96 7.74 8.04
C PRO A 70 10.94 8.13 6.96
N MET A 71 10.79 7.37 5.88
CA MET A 71 9.76 7.62 4.85
C MET A 71 8.33 7.45 5.40
N LEU A 72 8.12 6.55 6.36
CA LEU A 72 6.82 6.35 7.00
C LEU A 72 6.56 7.37 8.11
N GLU A 73 7.60 7.77 8.85
CA GLU A 73 7.50 8.68 10.00
C GLU A 73 7.46 10.17 9.63
N LYS A 74 8.25 10.58 8.63
CA LYS A 74 8.54 12.00 8.37
C LYS A 74 8.07 12.41 6.99
N GLU A 75 7.15 13.37 6.95
CA GLU A 75 6.58 13.87 5.70
C GLU A 75 7.62 14.43 4.73
N THR A 76 8.60 15.15 5.25
CA THR A 76 9.68 15.72 4.44
C THR A 76 10.49 14.64 3.75
N VAL A 77 10.73 13.51 4.44
CA VAL A 77 11.44 12.36 3.89
C VAL A 77 10.57 11.62 2.89
N TRP A 78 9.28 11.41 3.18
CA TRP A 78 8.32 10.88 2.22
C TRP A 78 8.33 11.69 0.92
N GLN A 79 8.17 13.02 0.99
CA GLN A 79 8.14 13.89 -0.19
C GLN A 79 9.45 13.86 -0.96
N GLN A 80 10.59 13.81 -0.27
CA GLN A 80 11.91 13.65 -0.90
C GLN A 80 11.98 12.36 -1.73
N PHE A 81 11.54 11.24 -1.17
CA PHE A 81 11.63 9.94 -1.84
C PHE A 81 10.52 9.71 -2.86
N ASP A 82 9.31 10.24 -2.65
CA ASP A 82 8.27 10.27 -3.69
C ASP A 82 8.73 11.10 -4.89
N LYS A 83 9.43 12.23 -4.67
CA LYS A 83 10.06 12.98 -5.76
C LYS A 83 11.19 12.19 -6.43
N LYS A 84 11.95 11.38 -5.70
CA LYS A 84 13.04 10.57 -6.25
C LYS A 84 12.53 9.38 -7.07
N TYR A 85 11.61 8.61 -6.52
CA TYR A 85 11.12 7.36 -7.11
C TYR A 85 9.86 7.52 -7.95
N GLN A 86 9.18 8.67 -7.85
CA GLN A 86 7.97 8.99 -8.61
C GLN A 86 6.90 7.90 -8.43
N PHE A 87 6.59 7.57 -7.17
CA PHE A 87 5.61 6.52 -6.88
C PHE A 87 4.28 6.86 -7.54
N ASN A 88 3.68 5.87 -8.20
CA ASN A 88 2.40 6.01 -8.88
C ASN A 88 1.28 5.25 -8.15
N CYS A 89 1.66 4.33 -7.27
CA CYS A 89 0.77 3.48 -6.51
C CYS A 89 1.34 3.25 -5.11
N ILE A 90 0.49 3.30 -4.09
CA ILE A 90 0.76 2.76 -2.76
C ILE A 90 -0.06 1.48 -2.63
N TYR A 91 0.60 0.36 -2.35
CA TYR A 91 -0.02 -0.92 -2.09
C TYR A 91 0.44 -1.39 -0.71
N PHE A 92 -0.44 -1.30 0.28
CA PHE A 92 -0.07 -1.38 1.69
C PHE A 92 -0.85 -2.48 2.41
N PHE A 93 -0.18 -3.25 3.27
CA PHE A 93 -0.83 -4.15 4.22
C PHE A 93 -1.33 -3.35 5.43
N ARG A 94 -2.64 -3.39 5.65
CA ARG A 94 -3.35 -2.54 6.61
C ARG A 94 -3.24 -3.00 8.06
N LEU A 95 -2.72 -4.19 8.34
CA LEU A 95 -2.55 -4.68 9.71
C LEU A 95 -1.09 -4.54 10.17
N ASP A 96 -0.36 -3.61 9.56
CA ASP A 96 0.96 -3.20 10.02
C ASP A 96 0.87 -2.70 11.48
N GLU A 97 1.60 -3.38 12.37
CA GLU A 97 1.62 -3.13 13.81
C GLU A 97 2.72 -2.16 14.23
N THR A 98 3.52 -1.64 13.28
CA THR A 98 4.52 -0.63 13.60
C THR A 98 3.86 0.69 14.03
N PRO A 99 4.50 1.48 14.91
CA PRO A 99 3.96 2.77 15.34
C PRO A 99 3.71 3.77 14.20
N PHE A 100 4.36 3.58 13.05
CA PHE A 100 4.34 4.52 11.92
C PHE A 100 3.52 4.05 10.72
N GLY A 101 3.18 2.76 10.60
CA GLY A 101 2.42 2.22 9.48
C GLY A 101 1.00 2.79 9.37
N GLN A 102 0.22 2.74 10.46
CA GLN A 102 -1.14 3.29 10.48
C GLN A 102 -1.18 4.81 10.27
N PRO A 103 -0.37 5.63 11.00
CA PRO A 103 -0.33 7.07 10.75
C PRO A 103 0.03 7.42 9.31
N PHE A 104 0.98 6.69 8.70
CA PHE A 104 1.36 6.91 7.32
C PHE A 104 0.17 6.71 6.37
N ILE A 105 -0.50 5.56 6.44
CA ILE A 105 -1.57 5.25 5.48
C ILE A 105 -2.80 6.15 5.68
N ILE A 106 -3.15 6.47 6.94
CA ILE A 106 -4.22 7.43 7.26
C ILE A 106 -3.91 8.80 6.65
N LYS A 107 -2.65 9.26 6.76
CA LYS A 107 -2.23 10.53 6.17
C LYS A 107 -2.35 10.51 4.64
N ARG A 108 -2.01 9.40 3.98
CA ARG A 108 -2.16 9.24 2.52
C ARG A 108 -3.62 9.19 2.08
N ILE A 109 -4.51 8.58 2.86
CA ILE A 109 -5.96 8.56 2.62
C ILE A 109 -6.56 9.97 2.75
N ASN A 110 -6.08 10.76 3.71
CA ASN A 110 -6.54 12.13 3.94
C ASN A 110 -5.96 13.16 2.95
N ASP A 111 -4.79 12.87 2.36
CA ASP A 111 -4.20 13.63 1.26
C ASP A 111 -4.90 13.33 -0.08
N ARG A 112 -6.20 13.61 -0.12
CA ARG A 112 -7.05 13.35 -1.29
C ARG A 112 -6.73 14.22 -2.50
N GLY A 113 -5.93 15.28 -2.35
CA GLY A 113 -5.43 16.04 -3.49
C GLY A 113 -4.39 15.28 -4.30
N THR A 114 -3.61 14.42 -3.64
CA THR A 114 -2.47 13.71 -4.24
C THR A 114 -2.78 12.23 -4.49
N TRP A 115 -3.54 11.60 -3.59
CA TRP A 115 -3.81 10.17 -3.62
C TRP A 115 -5.30 9.87 -3.64
N ALA A 116 -5.69 8.82 -4.38
CA ALA A 116 -7.05 8.32 -4.45
C ALA A 116 -7.07 6.86 -3.98
N PRO A 117 -7.74 6.54 -2.85
CA PRO A 117 -7.98 5.16 -2.47
C PRO A 117 -8.90 4.50 -3.50
N VAL A 118 -8.47 3.39 -4.11
CA VAL A 118 -9.24 2.69 -5.15
C VAL A 118 -9.59 1.25 -4.79
N TYR A 119 -9.01 0.74 -3.70
CA TYR A 119 -9.28 -0.59 -3.18
C TYR A 119 -9.03 -0.63 -1.69
N VAL A 120 -9.90 -1.34 -0.96
CA VAL A 120 -9.69 -1.69 0.44
C VAL A 120 -10.38 -3.02 0.73
N ASP A 121 -9.69 -3.90 1.45
CA ASP A 121 -10.28 -5.07 2.08
C ASP A 121 -9.74 -5.24 3.52
N ASP A 122 -9.96 -6.41 4.12
CA ASP A 122 -9.52 -6.70 5.50
C ASP A 122 -7.99 -6.70 5.66
N ALA A 123 -7.22 -6.86 4.58
CA ALA A 123 -5.76 -7.01 4.60
C ALA A 123 -5.03 -5.87 3.87
N ALA A 124 -5.53 -5.38 2.75
CA ALA A 124 -4.82 -4.51 1.83
C ALA A 124 -5.58 -3.22 1.55
N ILE A 125 -4.81 -2.18 1.19
CA ILE A 125 -5.31 -0.95 0.60
C ILE A 125 -4.44 -0.55 -0.58
N ILE A 126 -5.08 -0.03 -1.63
CA ILE A 126 -4.41 0.46 -2.82
C ILE A 126 -4.82 1.92 -3.05
N LEU A 127 -3.82 2.80 -3.14
CA LEU A 127 -4.00 4.20 -3.50
C LEU A 127 -3.28 4.47 -4.82
N LEU A 128 -3.95 5.14 -5.74
CA LEU A 128 -3.34 5.63 -6.97
C LEU A 128 -3.00 7.11 -6.84
N LYS A 129 -1.86 7.51 -7.40
CA LYS A 129 -1.50 8.93 -7.48
C LYS A 129 -2.43 9.63 -8.46
N ARG A 130 -2.93 10.81 -8.10
CA ARG A 130 -3.72 11.65 -9.01
C ARG A 130 -2.81 12.24 -10.08
N ASN A 131 -2.93 11.73 -11.29
CA ASN A 131 -2.26 12.21 -12.48
C ASN A 131 -3.05 11.78 -13.72
N ALA A 132 -2.64 12.26 -14.90
CA ALA A 132 -3.31 11.93 -16.15
C ALA A 132 -3.35 10.42 -16.44
N ARG A 133 -2.34 9.66 -16.00
CA ARG A 133 -2.25 8.21 -16.25
C ARG A 133 -3.31 7.42 -15.49
N ASN A 134 -3.60 7.82 -14.25
CA ASN A 134 -4.54 7.11 -13.39
C ASN A 134 -5.96 7.70 -13.45
N GLN A 135 -6.19 8.78 -14.19
CA GLN A 135 -7.45 9.55 -14.14
C GLN A 135 -8.69 8.69 -14.38
N SER A 136 -8.69 7.85 -15.43
CA SER A 136 -9.82 6.98 -15.75
C SER A 136 -10.07 5.92 -14.66
N LEU A 137 -8.99 5.30 -14.16
CA LEU A 137 -9.06 4.31 -13.09
C LEU A 137 -9.59 4.92 -11.78
N ILE A 138 -9.15 6.14 -11.46
CA ILE A 138 -9.60 6.88 -10.28
C ILE A 138 -11.07 7.24 -10.42
N GLN A 139 -11.52 7.72 -11.58
CA GLN A 139 -12.94 7.99 -11.82
C GLN A 139 -13.82 6.75 -11.65
N GLN A 140 -13.30 5.57 -11.99
CA GLN A 140 -14.04 4.32 -11.93
C GLN A 140 -14.05 3.68 -10.54
N TYR A 141 -12.95 3.80 -9.79
CA TYR A 141 -12.72 2.99 -8.58
C TYR A 141 -12.51 3.78 -7.30
N GLU A 142 -12.43 5.11 -7.35
CA GLU A 142 -12.20 5.89 -6.13
C GLU A 142 -13.27 5.62 -5.07
N LEU A 143 -12.80 5.20 -3.89
CA LEU A 143 -13.62 4.92 -2.73
C LEU A 143 -13.99 6.23 -2.03
N PRO A 144 -15.27 6.42 -1.67
CA PRO A 144 -15.69 7.68 -1.09
C PRO A 144 -15.18 7.84 0.37
N PRO A 145 -15.06 9.08 0.89
CA PRO A 145 -14.51 9.36 2.23
C PRO A 145 -15.12 8.55 3.37
N GLU A 146 -16.43 8.33 3.34
CA GLU A 146 -17.19 7.55 4.32
C GLU A 146 -16.78 6.08 4.42
N THR A 147 -16.03 5.56 3.43
CA THR A 147 -15.42 4.22 3.50
C THR A 147 -14.40 4.13 4.64
N PHE A 148 -13.79 5.26 5.02
CA PHE A 148 -12.70 5.31 5.99
C PHE A 148 -13.17 6.02 7.26
N VAL A 149 -13.61 5.23 8.23
CA VAL A 149 -13.92 5.72 9.58
C VAL A 149 -12.71 5.44 10.47
N VAL A 150 -12.09 6.50 10.98
CA VAL A 150 -11.08 6.37 12.02
C VAL A 150 -11.82 6.08 13.31
N THR A 151 -11.70 4.85 13.81
CA THR A 151 -12.14 4.51 15.16
C THR A 151 -11.04 4.92 16.12
N GLU A 152 -11.27 5.97 16.89
CA GLU A 152 -10.45 6.25 18.08
C GLU A 152 -10.68 5.10 19.07
N ASN A 153 -9.60 4.40 19.43
CA ASN A 153 -9.56 3.46 20.54
C ASN A 153 -8.94 4.15 21.75
#